data_AF-A0A930IVE0-F1
#
_entry.id   AF-A0A930IVE0-F1
#
_cell.length_a   1.000
_cell.length_b   1.000
_cell.length_c   1.000
_cell.angle_alpha   90.00
_cell.angle_beta   90.00
_cell.angle_gamma   90.00
#
_symmetry.space_group_name_H-M   'P 1'
#
loop_
_entity.id
_entity.type
_entity.pdbx_description
1 polymer ?
#
loop_
_entity_poly.entity_id
_entity_poly.type
_entity_poly.pdbx_seq_one_letter_code
_entity_poly.pdbx_strand_id
1 'polypeptide(L)'
;MRNLLLTCLLGIFSLTSTAQRTNDWEELLEELYASNEENVDAKEETFELLADLSEHPLNLNTASRDELARIPFLTAEQIEDIQAYVYQYHGMQSLGELAMIESLDALRRQLLPYFVYVSPVEE
;
A
#
# COMPACT_ATOMS: atom_id res chain seq x y z
N MET A 1 42.76 -34.43 19.89
CA MET A 1 42.61 -33.48 18.76
C MET A 1 41.42 -33.89 17.88
N ARG A 2 40.20 -33.93 18.44
CA ARG A 2 38.98 -34.36 17.74
C ARG A 2 37.81 -33.38 17.95
N ASN A 3 38.14 -32.11 18.22
CA ASN A 3 37.14 -31.10 18.58
C ASN A 3 37.37 -29.78 17.80
N LEU A 4 38.16 -29.82 16.72
CA LEU A 4 38.51 -28.65 15.89
C LEU A 4 37.82 -28.63 14.52
N LEU A 5 36.96 -29.62 14.22
CA LEU A 5 36.24 -29.71 12.94
C LEU A 5 34.77 -29.28 13.03
N LEU A 6 34.23 -29.01 14.23
CA LEU A 6 32.81 -28.70 14.42
C LEU A 6 32.49 -27.21 14.58
N THR A 7 33.48 -26.34 14.70
CA THR A 7 33.25 -24.90 14.87
C THR A 7 33.30 -24.10 13.56
N CYS A 8 33.77 -24.69 12.46
CA CYS A 8 33.85 -23.99 11.16
C CYS A 8 32.59 -24.13 10.28
N LEU A 9 31.55 -24.85 10.72
CA LEU A 9 30.33 -25.08 9.92
C LEU A 9 29.10 -24.30 10.42
N LEU A 10 29.26 -23.44 11.44
CA LEU A 10 28.19 -22.65 12.04
C LEU A 10 28.44 -21.13 11.93
N GLY A 11 29.25 -20.70 10.96
CA GLY A 11 29.56 -19.29 10.72
C GLY A 11 29.05 -18.72 9.39
N ILE A 12 28.30 -19.50 8.60
CA ILE A 12 27.90 -19.09 7.23
C ILE A 12 26.37 -18.99 7.08
N PHE A 13 25.57 -19.29 8.11
CA PHE A 13 24.10 -19.19 8.02
C PHE A 13 23.52 -17.86 8.50
N SER A 14 24.36 -16.84 8.75
CA SER A 14 23.91 -15.48 9.09
C SER A 14 23.96 -14.52 7.90
N LEU A 15 23.83 -15.04 6.69
CA LEU A 15 23.26 -14.29 5.58
C LEU A 15 21.78 -14.67 5.54
N THR A 16 21.00 -14.12 6.47
CA THR A 16 19.58 -13.93 6.16
C THR A 16 19.57 -12.99 4.97
N SER A 17 19.44 -13.55 3.77
CA SER A 17 19.02 -12.82 2.59
C SER A 17 17.75 -12.08 2.96
N THR A 18 17.88 -10.81 3.33
CA THR A 18 16.84 -9.82 3.06
C THR A 18 17.03 -9.41 1.60
N ALA A 19 16.91 -10.38 0.71
CA ALA A 19 16.82 -10.13 -0.71
C ALA A 19 15.32 -10.04 -1.03
N GLN A 20 14.92 -8.92 -1.63
CA GLN A 20 13.57 -8.56 -2.08
C GLN A 20 12.52 -8.25 -1.00
N ARG A 21 12.50 -7.00 -0.51
CA ARG A 21 11.25 -6.27 -0.19
C ARG A 21 11.35 -4.85 -0.74
N THR A 22 11.76 -4.77 -2.01
CA THR A 22 11.91 -3.49 -2.71
C THR A 22 10.75 -3.23 -3.66
N ASN A 23 9.81 -4.17 -3.83
CA ASN A 23 8.78 -4.14 -4.88
C ASN A 23 7.37 -4.53 -4.38
N ASP A 24 7.05 -4.32 -3.10
CA ASP A 24 5.83 -4.93 -2.53
C ASP A 24 4.55 -4.29 -3.10
N TRP A 25 4.54 -2.98 -3.42
CA TRP A 25 3.36 -2.34 -4.00
C TRP A 25 3.32 -2.44 -5.52
N GLU A 26 4.49 -2.50 -6.17
CA GLU A 26 4.60 -2.67 -7.62
C GLU A 26 4.04 -4.02 -8.06
N GLU A 27 4.34 -5.11 -7.35
CA GLU A 27 3.80 -6.45 -7.64
C GLU A 27 2.27 -6.49 -7.44
N LEU A 28 1.77 -5.88 -6.36
CA LEU A 28 0.33 -5.79 -6.09
C LEU A 28 -0.40 -4.93 -7.14
N LEU A 29 0.24 -3.86 -7.63
CA LEU A 29 -0.29 -3.02 -8.70
C LEU A 29 -0.32 -3.79 -10.04
N GLU A 30 0.73 -4.55 -10.34
CA GLU A 30 0.76 -5.42 -11.52
C GLU A 30 -0.33 -6.49 -11.46
N GLU A 31 -0.53 -7.13 -10.30
CA GLU A 31 -1.63 -8.08 -10.08
C GLU A 31 -2.99 -7.42 -10.31
N LEU A 32 -3.17 -6.18 -9.80
CA LEU A 32 -4.41 -5.44 -9.92
C LEU A 32 -4.74 -5.15 -11.39
N TYR A 33 -3.77 -4.66 -12.17
CA TYR A 33 -3.97 -4.43 -13.59
C TYR A 33 -4.04 -5.71 -14.42
N ALA A 34 -3.36 -6.77 -14.04
CA ALA A 34 -3.48 -8.07 -14.72
C ALA A 34 -4.90 -8.65 -14.59
N SER A 35 -5.59 -8.35 -13.48
CA SER A 35 -6.99 -8.74 -13.26
C SER A 35 -8.01 -7.85 -13.98
N ASN A 36 -7.59 -6.67 -14.44
CA ASN A 36 -8.47 -5.66 -15.03
C ASN A 36 -8.08 -5.48 -16.51
N GLU A 37 -8.79 -6.15 -17.43
CA GLU A 37 -8.48 -6.20 -18.87
C GLU A 37 -8.38 -4.81 -19.56
N GLU A 38 -8.82 -3.75 -18.88
CA GLU A 38 -8.69 -2.34 -19.26
C GLU A 38 -7.65 -1.63 -18.37
N ASN A 39 -6.55 -1.16 -18.99
CA ASN A 39 -5.60 -0.11 -18.59
C ASN A 39 -4.12 -0.55 -18.67
N VAL A 40 -3.50 -0.36 -19.84
CA VAL A 40 -2.05 -0.59 -20.04
C VAL A 40 -1.31 0.64 -20.59
N ASP A 41 -1.96 1.79 -20.76
CA ASP A 41 -1.35 2.95 -21.43
C ASP A 41 -1.16 4.13 -20.47
N ALA A 42 -0.21 3.98 -19.52
CA ALA A 42 0.62 5.04 -18.91
C ALA A 42 1.42 4.47 -17.70
N LYS A 43 2.17 3.38 -17.90
CA LYS A 43 2.89 2.72 -16.80
C LYS A 43 3.91 3.64 -16.12
N GLU A 44 4.79 4.29 -16.88
CA GLU A 44 5.91 5.07 -16.31
C GLU A 44 5.44 6.26 -15.46
N GLU A 45 4.54 7.10 -15.98
CA GLU A 45 3.97 8.23 -15.23
C GLU A 45 3.20 7.78 -13.98
N THR A 46 2.47 6.64 -14.08
CA THR A 46 1.77 6.04 -12.93
C THR A 46 2.76 5.57 -11.86
N PHE A 47 3.84 4.91 -12.26
CA PHE A 47 4.87 4.46 -11.32
C PHE A 47 5.58 5.63 -10.65
N GLU A 48 5.96 6.67 -11.38
CA GLU A 48 6.57 7.88 -10.81
C GLU A 48 5.65 8.57 -9.81
N LEU A 49 4.37 8.72 -10.14
CA LEU A 49 3.36 9.30 -9.26
C LEU A 49 3.16 8.47 -7.97
N LEU A 50 3.07 7.15 -8.10
CA LEU A 50 2.90 6.26 -6.96
C LEU A 50 4.17 6.19 -6.10
N ALA A 51 5.36 6.27 -6.70
CA ALA A 51 6.62 6.39 -5.97
C ALA A 51 6.65 7.66 -5.12
N ASP A 52 6.27 8.82 -5.68
CA ASP A 52 6.12 10.09 -4.93
C ASP A 52 5.13 9.95 -3.77
N LEU A 53 3.95 9.37 -4.02
CA LEU A 53 2.95 9.13 -2.98
C LEU A 53 3.43 8.15 -1.90
N SER A 54 4.31 7.20 -2.24
CA SER A 54 4.87 6.27 -1.25
C SER A 54 5.85 6.94 -0.30
N GLU A 55 6.58 7.96 -0.77
CA GLU A 55 7.45 8.80 0.06
C GLU A 55 6.67 9.89 0.80
N HIS A 56 5.53 10.30 0.25
CA HIS A 56 4.67 11.36 0.75
C HIS A 56 3.19 10.93 0.85
N PRO A 57 2.88 9.98 1.75
CA PRO A 57 1.54 9.40 1.82
C PRO A 57 0.50 10.41 2.31
N LEU A 58 -0.74 10.23 1.86
CA LEU A 58 -1.85 11.10 2.21
C LEU A 58 -2.51 10.68 3.53
N ASN A 59 -2.93 11.63 4.36
CA ASN A 59 -3.77 11.32 5.51
C ASN A 59 -5.23 11.12 5.05
N LEU A 60 -5.78 9.90 5.14
CA LEU A 60 -7.16 9.62 4.73
C LEU A 60 -8.19 10.49 5.46
N ASN A 61 -7.93 10.88 6.70
CA ASN A 61 -8.87 11.67 7.49
C ASN A 61 -8.98 13.12 7.05
N THR A 62 -7.99 13.63 6.29
CA THR A 62 -7.93 15.05 5.89
C THR A 62 -7.73 15.24 4.38
N ALA A 63 -7.43 14.18 3.63
CA ALA A 63 -7.21 14.25 2.20
C ALA A 63 -8.48 14.71 1.47
N SER A 64 -8.31 15.69 0.60
CA SER A 64 -9.35 16.15 -0.32
C SER A 64 -9.65 15.10 -1.39
N ARG A 65 -10.78 15.28 -2.07
CA ARG A 65 -11.20 14.39 -3.17
C ARG A 65 -10.17 14.40 -4.29
N ASP A 66 -9.60 15.56 -4.59
CA ASP A 66 -8.61 15.74 -5.66
C ASP A 66 -7.27 15.09 -5.30
N GLU A 67 -6.88 15.12 -4.01
CA GLU A 67 -5.69 14.41 -3.54
C GLU A 67 -5.87 12.89 -3.64
N LEU A 68 -7.02 12.35 -3.21
CA LEU A 68 -7.32 10.92 -3.35
C LEU A 68 -7.40 10.48 -4.81
N ALA A 69 -7.87 11.36 -5.71
CA ALA A 69 -7.91 11.11 -7.15
C ALA A 69 -6.51 11.00 -7.79
N ARG A 70 -5.44 11.39 -7.09
CA ARG A 70 -4.06 11.11 -7.53
C ARG A 70 -3.71 9.63 -7.45
N ILE A 71 -4.46 8.81 -6.72
CA ILE A 71 -4.23 7.37 -6.60
C ILE A 71 -4.90 6.67 -7.81
N PRO A 72 -4.13 6.27 -8.85
CA PRO A 72 -4.67 5.95 -10.18
C PRO A 72 -5.46 4.64 -10.24
N PHE A 73 -5.40 3.82 -9.18
CA PHE A 73 -6.16 2.59 -9.08
C PHE A 73 -7.50 2.74 -8.33
N LEU A 74 -7.80 3.92 -7.78
CA LEU A 74 -9.07 4.23 -7.15
C LEU A 74 -10.07 4.80 -8.18
N THR A 75 -11.30 4.30 -8.14
CA THR A 75 -12.40 4.88 -8.90
C THR A 75 -13.03 6.05 -8.16
N ALA A 76 -13.82 6.87 -8.88
CA ALA A 76 -14.58 7.97 -8.25
C ALA A 76 -15.53 7.47 -7.15
N GLU A 77 -16.19 6.33 -7.36
CA GLU A 77 -17.05 5.68 -6.37
C GLU A 77 -16.27 5.27 -5.12
N GLN A 78 -15.10 4.63 -5.29
CA GLN A 78 -14.25 4.22 -4.17
C GLN A 78 -13.76 5.43 -3.35
N ILE A 79 -13.43 6.55 -4.02
CA ILE A 79 -13.04 7.79 -3.34
C ILE A 79 -14.24 8.35 -2.55
N GLU A 80 -15.42 8.37 -3.14
CA GLU A 80 -16.64 8.87 -2.48
C GLU A 80 -17.00 8.02 -1.25
N ASP A 81 -16.90 6.69 -1.33
CA ASP A 81 -17.17 5.81 -0.20
C ASP A 81 -16.14 5.99 0.94
N ILE A 82 -14.86 6.18 0.62
CA ILE A 82 -13.82 6.52 1.62
C ILE A 82 -14.19 7.82 2.33
N GLN A 83 -14.54 8.87 1.59
CA GLN A 83 -14.90 10.17 2.18
C GLN A 83 -16.21 10.11 2.98
N ALA A 84 -17.19 9.36 2.51
CA ALA A 84 -18.45 9.13 3.22
C ALA A 84 -18.19 8.43 4.56
N TYR A 85 -17.32 7.41 4.58
CA TYR A 85 -16.92 6.73 5.82
C TYR A 85 -16.26 7.70 6.81
N VAL A 86 -15.24 8.44 6.36
CA VAL A 86 -14.54 9.44 7.19
C VAL A 86 -15.52 10.45 7.77
N TYR A 87 -16.45 10.97 6.96
CA TYR A 87 -17.45 11.94 7.41
C TYR A 87 -18.42 11.35 8.44
N GLN A 88 -18.93 10.14 8.19
CA GLN A 88 -19.93 9.49 9.04
C GLN A 88 -19.37 9.09 10.41
N TYR A 89 -18.10 8.66 10.45
CA TYR A 89 -17.47 8.14 11.66
C TYR A 89 -16.49 9.13 12.32
N HIS A 90 -16.43 10.37 11.82
CA HIS A 90 -15.54 11.43 12.31
C HIS A 90 -14.04 11.05 12.23
N GLY A 91 -13.67 10.38 11.14
CA GLY A 91 -12.32 9.89 10.88
C GLY A 91 -12.13 8.41 11.21
N MET A 92 -11.21 7.78 10.47
CA MET A 92 -10.71 6.43 10.72
C MET A 92 -9.69 6.47 11.86
N GLN A 93 -9.71 5.45 12.72
CA GLN A 93 -8.74 5.22 13.78
C GLN A 93 -7.57 4.34 13.32
N SER A 94 -7.80 3.49 12.32
CA SER A 94 -6.82 2.57 11.74
C SER A 94 -7.10 2.31 10.26
N LEU A 95 -6.07 1.97 9.48
CA LEU A 95 -6.25 1.52 8.09
C LEU A 95 -7.05 0.20 7.99
N GLY A 96 -7.19 -0.55 9.09
CA GLY A 96 -8.02 -1.76 9.13
C GLY A 96 -9.50 -1.47 8.84
N GLU A 97 -9.95 -0.24 9.07
CA GLU A 97 -11.33 0.19 8.79
C GLU A 97 -11.63 0.30 7.29
N LEU A 98 -10.62 0.30 6.41
CA LEU A 98 -10.82 0.14 4.97
C LEU A 98 -11.59 -1.15 4.61
N ALA A 99 -11.56 -2.16 5.48
CA ALA A 99 -12.36 -3.38 5.32
C ALA A 99 -13.88 -3.14 5.40
N MET A 100 -14.32 -2.01 5.97
CA MET A 100 -15.73 -1.62 6.07
C MET A 100 -16.24 -0.92 4.80
N ILE A 101 -15.36 -0.60 3.86
CA ILE A 101 -15.71 0.04 2.60
C ILE A 101 -15.94 -1.06 1.56
N GLU A 102 -17.22 -1.30 1.22
CA GLU A 102 -17.63 -2.44 0.39
C GLU A 102 -17.08 -2.37 -1.05
N SER A 103 -16.92 -1.16 -1.61
CA SER A 103 -16.38 -0.95 -2.95
C SER A 103 -14.86 -1.20 -3.06
N LEU A 104 -14.15 -1.36 -1.94
CA LEU A 104 -12.73 -1.72 -1.92
C LEU A 104 -12.57 -3.24 -1.87
N ASP A 105 -11.96 -3.81 -2.91
CA ASP A 105 -11.58 -5.21 -2.92
C ASP A 105 -10.36 -5.51 -2.03
N ALA A 106 -10.03 -6.80 -1.88
CA ALA A 106 -8.94 -7.23 -1.01
C ALA A 106 -7.57 -6.73 -1.48
N LEU A 107 -7.34 -6.60 -2.78
CA LEU A 107 -6.06 -6.21 -3.35
C LEU A 107 -5.83 -4.71 -3.16
N ARG A 108 -6.84 -3.89 -3.43
CA ARG A 108 -6.82 -2.44 -3.15
C ARG A 108 -6.60 -2.14 -1.67
N ARG A 109 -7.22 -2.92 -0.76
CA ARG A 109 -6.98 -2.77 0.69
C ARG A 109 -5.55 -3.12 1.12
N GLN A 110 -4.89 -4.02 0.41
CA GLN A 110 -3.46 -4.33 0.65
C GLN A 110 -2.54 -3.27 0.04
N LEU A 111 -2.97 -2.64 -1.05
CA LEU A 111 -2.19 -1.66 -1.80
C LEU A 111 -2.26 -0.25 -1.18
N LEU A 112 -3.41 0.17 -0.67
CA LEU A 112 -3.60 1.49 -0.07
C LEU A 112 -2.57 1.86 1.02
N PRO A 113 -2.21 0.98 1.98
CA PRO A 113 -1.25 1.29 3.05
C PRO A 113 0.13 1.78 2.61
N TYR A 114 0.49 1.62 1.33
CA TYR A 114 1.73 2.18 0.78
C TYR A 114 1.64 3.67 0.45
N PHE A 115 0.44 4.21 0.23
CA PHE A 115 0.23 5.57 -0.29
C PHE A 115 -0.58 6.46 0.66
N VAL A 116 -1.11 5.88 1.74
CA VAL A 116 -1.93 6.60 2.71
C VAL A 116 -1.60 6.20 4.13
N TYR A 117 -1.92 7.09 5.07
CA TYR A 117 -1.90 6.83 6.49
C TYR A 117 -3.17 7.37 7.15
N VAL A 118 -3.37 7.03 8.42
CA VAL A 118 -4.40 7.65 9.26
C VAL A 118 -3.72 8.26 10.48
N SER A 119 -4.15 9.47 10.83
CA SER A 119 -3.81 10.11 12.09
C SER A 119 -5.11 10.53 12.77
N PRO A 120 -5.22 10.38 14.10
CA PRO A 120 -6.41 10.83 14.83
C PRO A 120 -6.75 12.27 14.46
N VAL A 121 -8.02 12.53 14.21
CA VAL A 121 -8.49 13.90 14.02
C VAL A 121 -8.37 14.59 15.37
N GLU A 122 -7.52 15.61 15.48
CA GLU A 122 -7.44 16.45 16.68
C GLU A 122 -8.79 17.15 16.87
N GLU A 123 -9.39 17.01 18.05
CA GLU A 123 -10.68 17.62 18.44
C GLU A 123 -10.66 19.16 18.42
#